data_AF-A0A1V4AP25-F1
#
_entry.id   AF-A0A1V4AP25-F1
#
_cell.length_a   1.000
_cell.length_b   1.000
_cell.length_c   1.000
_cell.angle_alpha   90.00
_cell.angle_beta   90.00
_cell.angle_gamma   90.00
#
_symmetry.space_group_name_H-M   'P 1'
#
loop_
_entity.id
_entity.type
_entity.pdbx_description
1 polymer ?
#
loop_
_entity_poly.entity_id
_entity_poly.type
_entity_poly.pdbx_seq_one_letter_code
_entity_poly.pdbx_strand_id
1 'polypeptide(L)'
;MVPLLKLNYTKSINKGHTSLIRPPGAVDEDEFLARCIRCGECMKVCKTNGLHPVLLEAGVEGLWTPKLIPRLGYCDYGCVLCTRVCPSGAIKRLDLEEKREIALGKARIDHNRCIPWVGYARLPELEKRWQDFNCGVCEEVCPVPTKAIHFNTYVDTQQREIRRPFVREDVCIGCGFCEKVCPVLGTAAIVVEGIQPQKKNTWPEGYFRYKQHFSTRKHRHVEKSVWT
;
A
#
# COMPACT_ATOMS: atom_id res chain seq x y z
N MET A 1 -32.00 -23.62 -29.80
CA MET A 1 -32.39 -22.29 -29.28
C MET A 1 -31.35 -21.88 -28.24
N VAL A 2 -30.39 -21.05 -28.63
CA VAL A 2 -29.32 -20.56 -27.74
C VAL A 2 -29.79 -19.21 -27.16
N PRO A 3 -29.86 -19.00 -25.84
CA PRO A 3 -30.11 -17.67 -25.32
C PRO A 3 -28.82 -16.85 -25.45
N LEU A 4 -28.86 -15.84 -26.31
CA LEU A 4 -27.91 -14.74 -26.33
C LEU A 4 -28.00 -13.98 -25.00
N LEU A 5 -27.06 -14.24 -24.08
CA LEU A 5 -26.72 -13.26 -23.05
C LEU A 5 -25.96 -12.12 -23.72
N LYS A 6 -26.68 -11.05 -24.08
CA LYS A 6 -26.11 -9.74 -24.36
C LYS A 6 -25.51 -9.18 -23.06
N LEU A 7 -24.27 -9.55 -22.78
CA LEU A 7 -23.45 -8.85 -21.80
C LEU A 7 -23.01 -7.54 -22.44
N ASN A 8 -23.70 -6.45 -22.08
CA ASN A 8 -23.21 -5.09 -22.19
C ASN A 8 -22.02 -4.92 -21.23
N TYR A 9 -20.90 -5.56 -21.57
CA TYR A 9 -19.64 -5.38 -20.91
C TYR A 9 -19.03 -4.09 -21.48
N THR A 10 -19.26 -2.98 -20.78
CA THR A 10 -18.51 -1.74 -20.98
C THR A 10 -17.04 -2.04 -20.71
N LYS A 11 -16.36 -2.41 -21.79
CA LYS A 11 -14.95 -2.66 -21.96
C LYS A 11 -14.17 -1.39 -21.59
N SER A 12 -13.87 -1.21 -20.31
CA SER A 12 -12.78 -0.33 -19.88
C SER A 12 -11.46 -1.06 -20.13
N ILE A 13 -11.05 -1.11 -21.39
CA ILE A 13 -9.66 -1.42 -21.75
C ILE A 13 -8.90 -0.12 -21.54
N ASN A 14 -8.30 0.02 -20.36
CA ASN A 14 -7.07 0.78 -20.29
C ASN A 14 -5.97 -0.13 -20.83
N LYS A 15 -5.42 0.25 -21.99
CA LYS A 15 -4.18 -0.32 -22.54
C LYS A 15 -3.06 -0.12 -21.51
N GLY A 16 -2.48 -1.23 -21.05
CA GLY A 16 -1.19 -1.27 -20.36
C GLY A 16 -1.27 -1.06 -18.84
N HIS A 17 -0.96 -2.12 -18.07
CA HIS A 17 -0.82 -2.13 -16.62
C HIS A 17 -2.13 -1.93 -15.84
N THR A 18 -2.92 -3.00 -15.71
CA THR A 18 -3.77 -3.14 -14.53
C THR A 18 -2.88 -2.93 -13.30
N SER A 19 -3.30 -2.03 -12.40
CA SER A 19 -2.70 -1.71 -11.10
C SER A 19 -2.69 -2.92 -10.14
N LEU A 20 -2.04 -4.00 -10.56
CA LEU A 20 -1.97 -5.26 -9.83
C LEU A 20 -0.73 -5.22 -8.96
N ILE A 21 -0.97 -5.16 -7.65
CA ILE A 21 0.11 -5.22 -6.69
C ILE A 21 0.43 -6.69 -6.44
N ARG A 22 1.50 -7.19 -7.06
CA ARG A 22 1.97 -8.57 -6.84
C ARG A 22 2.64 -8.72 -5.46
N PRO A 23 2.67 -9.94 -4.88
CA PRO A 23 3.41 -10.20 -3.65
C PRO A 23 4.89 -9.80 -3.75
N PRO A 24 5.57 -9.48 -2.64
CA PRO A 24 7.01 -9.20 -2.66
C PRO A 24 7.79 -10.36 -3.26
N GLY A 25 8.74 -10.06 -4.14
CA GLY A 25 9.59 -11.05 -4.80
C GLY A 25 8.96 -11.68 -6.04
N ALA A 26 7.77 -11.23 -6.48
CA ALA A 26 7.24 -11.64 -7.77
C ALA A 26 8.26 -11.31 -8.88
N VAL A 27 8.49 -12.29 -9.76
CA VAL A 27 9.22 -12.06 -11.01
C VAL A 27 8.42 -11.16 -11.94
N ASP A 28 8.99 -10.78 -13.08
CA ASP A 28 8.30 -9.98 -14.08
C ASP A 28 6.96 -10.61 -14.48
N GLU A 29 5.97 -9.79 -14.85
CA GLU A 29 4.57 -10.22 -14.96
C GLU A 29 4.39 -11.40 -15.94
N ASP A 30 5.04 -11.37 -17.11
CA ASP A 30 4.90 -12.45 -18.09
C ASP A 30 5.51 -13.77 -17.57
N GLU A 31 6.69 -13.69 -16.95
CA GLU A 31 7.36 -14.83 -16.30
C GLU A 31 6.56 -15.33 -15.10
N PHE A 32 5.91 -14.44 -14.38
CA PHE A 32 5.09 -14.73 -13.21
C PHE A 32 3.86 -15.53 -13.63
N LEU A 33 3.15 -15.09 -14.67
CA LEU A 33 1.99 -15.80 -15.21
C LEU A 33 2.36 -17.18 -15.75
N ALA A 34 3.53 -17.32 -16.38
CA ALA A 34 4.03 -18.61 -16.87
C ALA A 34 4.42 -19.58 -15.75
N ARG A 35 4.96 -19.08 -14.63
CA ARG A 35 5.42 -19.92 -13.51
C ARG A 35 4.36 -20.17 -12.45
N CYS A 36 3.37 -19.29 -12.29
CA CYS A 36 2.40 -19.40 -11.21
C CYS A 36 1.46 -20.59 -11.46
N ILE A 37 1.61 -21.64 -10.65
CA ILE A 37 0.73 -22.81 -10.68
C ILE A 37 -0.58 -22.62 -9.91
N ARG A 38 -0.88 -21.39 -9.47
CA ARG A 38 -2.15 -21.00 -8.81
C ARG A 38 -2.50 -21.85 -7.57
N CYS A 39 -1.49 -22.32 -6.83
CA CYS A 39 -1.67 -23.17 -5.65
C CYS A 39 -2.28 -22.46 -4.42
N GLY A 40 -2.22 -21.13 -4.35
CA GLY A 40 -2.80 -20.36 -3.24
C GLY A 40 -1.98 -20.34 -1.93
N GLU A 41 -0.84 -21.03 -1.83
CA GLU A 41 -0.04 -21.09 -0.59
C GLU A 41 0.41 -19.71 -0.10
N CYS A 42 0.79 -18.82 -1.00
CA CYS A 42 1.16 -17.44 -0.65
C CYS A 42 0.00 -16.65 -0.03
N MET A 43 -1.24 -16.90 -0.47
CA MET A 43 -2.45 -16.28 0.07
C MET A 43 -2.74 -16.83 1.47
N LYS A 44 -2.68 -18.16 1.63
CA LYS A 44 -2.92 -18.87 2.89
C LYS A 44 -2.00 -18.41 4.02
N VAL A 45 -0.72 -18.13 3.74
CA VAL A 45 0.25 -17.68 4.77
C VAL A 45 0.24 -16.16 4.99
N CYS A 46 -0.62 -15.41 4.30
CA CYS A 46 -0.69 -13.96 4.42
C CYS A 46 -1.33 -13.57 5.77
N LYS A 47 -0.52 -13.16 6.75
CA LYS A 47 -0.99 -12.80 8.10
C LYS A 47 -2.00 -11.65 8.15
N THR A 48 -1.91 -10.72 7.20
CA THR A 48 -2.84 -9.58 7.10
C THR A 48 -4.05 -9.90 6.24
N ASN A 49 -4.13 -11.11 5.67
CA ASN A 49 -5.15 -11.52 4.72
C ASN A 49 -5.32 -10.53 3.55
N GLY A 50 -4.23 -9.92 3.10
CA GLY A 50 -4.24 -8.94 2.01
C GLY A 50 -4.14 -9.57 0.62
N LEU A 51 -3.62 -10.79 0.52
CA LEU A 51 -3.43 -11.48 -0.76
C LEU A 51 -4.69 -12.26 -1.13
N HIS A 52 -5.25 -11.93 -2.30
CA HIS A 52 -6.46 -12.53 -2.83
C HIS A 52 -6.27 -12.96 -4.28
N PRO A 53 -7.08 -13.92 -4.78
CA PRO A 53 -7.06 -14.29 -6.19
C PRO A 53 -7.53 -13.11 -7.03
N VAL A 54 -6.83 -12.88 -8.14
CA VAL A 54 -7.37 -12.11 -9.25
C VAL A 54 -8.54 -12.91 -9.85
N LEU A 55 -9.63 -12.22 -10.19
CA LEU A 55 -10.76 -12.80 -10.89
C LEU A 55 -10.63 -12.48 -12.37
N LEU A 56 -11.38 -11.49 -12.85
CA LEU A 56 -11.41 -11.10 -14.27
C LEU A 56 -10.52 -9.88 -14.56
N GLU A 57 -9.89 -9.28 -13.55
CA GLU A 57 -9.19 -7.99 -13.69
C GLU A 57 -7.83 -8.08 -14.39
N ALA A 58 -7.23 -9.28 -14.48
CA ALA A 58 -5.98 -9.54 -15.20
C ALA A 58 -6.17 -10.39 -16.47
N GLY A 59 -7.38 -10.41 -17.02
CA GLY A 59 -7.74 -11.36 -18.08
C GLY A 59 -7.80 -12.80 -17.59
N VAL A 60 -8.08 -13.73 -18.51
CA VAL A 60 -8.22 -15.16 -18.19
C VAL A 60 -6.89 -15.76 -17.71
N GLU A 61 -5.77 -15.26 -18.24
CA GLU A 61 -4.43 -15.75 -17.89
C GLU A 61 -4.05 -15.43 -16.44
N GLY A 62 -4.43 -14.26 -15.94
CA GLY A 62 -4.20 -13.89 -14.54
C GLY A 62 -5.20 -14.47 -13.55
N LEU A 63 -6.22 -15.21 -14.01
CA LEU A 63 -7.23 -15.79 -13.13
C LEU A 63 -6.59 -16.66 -12.04
N TRP A 64 -7.03 -16.46 -10.80
CA TRP A 64 -6.58 -17.15 -9.59
C TRP A 64 -5.12 -16.91 -9.17
N THR A 65 -4.41 -16.00 -9.85
CA THR A 65 -3.08 -15.56 -9.41
C THR A 65 -3.21 -14.57 -8.23
N PRO A 66 -2.21 -14.47 -7.33
CA PRO A 66 -2.29 -13.58 -6.17
C PRO A 66 -2.11 -12.11 -6.53
N LYS A 67 -3.01 -11.27 -6.01
CA LYS A 67 -2.86 -9.80 -5.92
C LYS A 67 -3.02 -9.35 -4.47
N LEU A 68 -2.31 -8.31 -4.07
CA LEU A 68 -2.57 -7.59 -2.84
C LEU A 68 -3.77 -6.65 -3.04
N ILE A 69 -4.73 -6.69 -2.12
CA ILE A 69 -5.85 -5.77 -2.04
C ILE A 69 -5.71 -5.00 -0.72
N PRO A 70 -5.08 -3.80 -0.74
CA PRO A 70 -4.77 -3.05 0.48
C PRO A 70 -5.98 -2.80 1.38
N ARG A 71 -7.17 -2.56 0.81
CA ARG A 71 -8.42 -2.38 1.60
C ARG A 71 -8.81 -3.61 2.43
N LEU A 72 -8.43 -4.82 2.03
CA LEU A 72 -8.65 -6.03 2.80
C LEU A 72 -7.49 -6.23 3.80
N GLY A 73 -6.25 -6.15 3.32
CA GLY A 73 -5.05 -6.23 4.14
C GLY A 73 -3.81 -5.66 3.44
N TYR A 74 -2.86 -5.15 4.22
CA TYR A 74 -1.62 -4.55 3.71
C TYR A 74 -0.44 -5.54 3.73
N CYS A 75 0.61 -5.29 2.97
CA CYS A 75 1.85 -6.05 3.05
C CYS A 75 2.65 -5.62 4.29
N ASP A 76 2.64 -6.42 5.35
CA ASP A 76 3.40 -6.13 6.58
C ASP A 76 4.91 -5.99 6.30
N TYR A 77 5.48 -4.84 6.68
CA TYR A 77 6.89 -4.49 6.55
C TYR A 77 7.83 -5.51 7.20
N GLY A 78 7.39 -6.18 8.27
CA GLY A 78 8.15 -7.21 9.00
C GLY A 78 8.00 -8.64 8.46
N CYS A 79 7.26 -8.88 7.38
CA CYS A 79 6.87 -10.22 6.94
C CYS A 79 7.47 -10.62 5.59
N VAL A 80 7.90 -11.88 5.49
CA VAL A 80 8.43 -12.54 4.26
C VAL A 80 7.82 -13.94 4.03
N LEU A 81 6.65 -14.24 4.59
CA LEU A 81 6.13 -15.62 4.56
C LEU A 81 5.74 -16.09 3.15
N CYS A 82 5.09 -15.23 2.35
CA CYS A 82 4.68 -15.57 0.99
C CYS A 82 5.87 -15.95 0.09
N THR A 83 7.06 -15.38 0.34
CA THR A 83 8.30 -15.66 -0.41
C THR A 83 8.94 -16.99 -0.01
N ARG A 84 8.51 -17.61 1.09
CA ARG A 84 9.07 -18.87 1.60
C ARG A 84 8.29 -20.10 1.16
N VAL A 85 7.07 -19.92 0.65
CA VAL A 85 6.14 -21.01 0.37
C VAL A 85 5.86 -21.24 -1.11
N CYS A 86 6.34 -20.37 -2.01
CA CYS A 86 6.08 -20.51 -3.44
C CYS A 86 6.86 -21.69 -4.05
N PRO A 87 6.21 -22.78 -4.48
CA PRO A 87 6.91 -23.97 -4.95
C PRO A 87 7.46 -23.81 -6.38
N SER A 88 6.82 -22.98 -7.21
CA SER A 88 7.18 -22.83 -8.63
C SER A 88 8.21 -21.74 -8.92
N GLY A 89 8.66 -21.01 -7.89
CA GLY A 89 9.58 -19.88 -8.06
C GLY A 89 8.99 -18.65 -8.76
N ALA A 90 7.66 -18.56 -8.92
CA ALA A 90 6.99 -17.35 -9.39
C ALA A 90 7.20 -16.16 -8.41
N ILE A 91 7.32 -16.46 -7.11
CA ILE A 91 7.74 -15.53 -6.07
C ILE A 91 9.11 -15.98 -5.58
N LYS A 92 10.14 -15.15 -5.81
CA LYS A 92 11.50 -15.36 -5.34
C LYS A 92 11.55 -15.30 -3.82
N ARG A 93 12.41 -16.13 -3.23
CA ARG A 93 12.71 -16.09 -1.80
C ARG A 93 13.52 -14.83 -1.51
N LEU A 94 13.05 -14.06 -0.54
CA LEU A 94 13.71 -12.84 -0.06
C LEU A 94 14.02 -12.96 1.43
N ASP A 95 15.13 -12.36 1.85
CA ASP A 95 15.31 -12.02 3.26
C ASP A 95 14.49 -10.76 3.64
N LEU A 96 14.52 -10.41 4.92
CA LEU A 96 13.73 -9.29 5.43
C LEU A 96 14.25 -7.93 4.94
N GLU A 97 15.56 -7.76 4.79
CA GLU A 97 16.14 -6.48 4.38
C GLU A 97 15.92 -6.26 2.88
N GLU A 98 16.12 -7.27 2.05
CA GLU A 98 15.79 -7.24 0.63
C GLU A 98 14.32 -6.88 0.39
N LYS A 99 13.42 -7.53 1.15
CA LYS A 99 11.98 -7.27 1.04
C LYS A 99 11.60 -5.84 1.43
N ARG A 100 12.34 -5.21 2.34
CA ARG A 100 12.10 -3.81 2.77
C ARG A 100 12.53 -2.79 1.73
N GLU A 101 13.40 -3.18 0.80
CA GLU A 101 13.88 -2.31 -0.27
C GLU A 101 13.06 -2.45 -1.54
N ILE A 102 12.32 -3.54 -1.73
CA ILE A 102 11.53 -3.78 -2.94
C ILE A 102 10.21 -3.02 -2.88
N ALA A 103 9.96 -2.19 -3.90
CA ALA A 103 8.68 -1.56 -4.13
C ALA A 103 7.74 -2.50 -4.91
N LEU A 104 6.61 -2.83 -4.29
CA LEU A 104 5.49 -3.57 -4.90
C LEU A 104 4.62 -2.65 -5.75
N GLY A 105 4.63 -1.37 -5.39
CA GLY A 105 3.82 -0.32 -5.96
C GLY A 105 4.22 1.05 -5.41
N LYS A 106 3.48 2.09 -5.79
CA LYS A 106 3.63 3.45 -5.29
C LYS A 106 2.27 3.99 -4.85
N ALA A 107 2.24 4.68 -3.73
CA ALA A 107 1.02 5.33 -3.26
C ALA A 107 0.78 6.63 -4.05
N ARG A 108 -0.46 6.88 -4.45
CA ARG A 108 -0.93 8.15 -5.03
C ARG A 108 -2.12 8.66 -4.23
N ILE A 109 -2.21 9.98 -4.09
CA ILE A 109 -3.30 10.64 -3.37
C ILE A 109 -4.26 11.21 -4.39
N ASP A 110 -5.53 10.84 -4.28
CA ASP A 110 -6.63 11.51 -4.96
C ASP A 110 -7.00 12.79 -4.19
N HIS A 111 -6.53 13.93 -4.72
CA HIS A 111 -6.79 15.24 -4.14
C HIS A 111 -8.28 15.61 -4.12
N ASN A 112 -9.12 14.94 -4.92
CA ASN A 112 -10.57 15.14 -4.92
C ASN A 112 -11.29 14.37 -3.80
N ARG A 113 -10.61 13.47 -3.09
CA ARG A 113 -11.20 12.67 -2.02
C ARG A 113 -10.50 12.87 -0.68
N CYS A 114 -9.23 13.23 -0.70
CA CYS A 114 -8.41 13.33 0.50
C CYS A 114 -8.87 14.48 1.40
N ILE A 115 -9.14 14.18 2.67
CA ILE A 115 -9.72 15.11 3.64
C ILE A 115 -8.99 16.48 3.68
N PRO A 116 -7.65 16.53 3.81
CA PRO A 116 -6.94 17.82 3.84
C PRO A 116 -6.84 18.51 2.48
N TRP A 117 -7.08 17.80 1.37
CA TRP A 117 -7.09 18.40 0.04
C TRP A 117 -8.45 19.00 -0.31
N VAL A 118 -9.55 18.35 0.08
CA VAL A 118 -10.91 18.79 -0.25
C VAL A 118 -11.47 19.82 0.72
N GLY A 119 -10.94 19.93 1.94
CA GLY A 119 -11.40 20.92 2.92
C GLY A 119 -12.90 20.80 3.23
N TYR A 120 -13.36 19.58 3.56
CA TYR A 120 -14.73 19.24 4.02
C TYR A 120 -15.88 19.33 3.02
N ALA A 121 -15.73 19.89 1.83
CA ALA A 121 -16.87 20.12 0.91
C ALA A 121 -17.71 18.86 0.53
N ARG A 122 -17.31 17.65 0.95
CA ARG A 122 -17.91 16.38 0.53
C ARG A 122 -18.10 15.31 1.63
N LEU A 123 -17.87 15.59 2.91
CA LEU A 123 -17.98 14.57 3.98
C LEU A 123 -19.04 14.95 5.03
N PRO A 124 -20.25 14.35 4.98
CA PRO A 124 -21.36 14.74 5.84
C PRO A 124 -21.23 14.33 7.33
N GLU A 125 -20.24 13.50 7.67
CA GLU A 125 -20.15 12.81 8.98
C GLU A 125 -19.16 13.42 9.98
N LEU A 126 -18.25 14.31 9.56
CA LEU A 126 -17.33 14.97 10.49
C LEU A 126 -17.99 16.21 11.09
N GLU A 127 -17.75 16.46 12.38
CA GLU A 127 -18.03 17.77 12.99
C GLU A 127 -17.30 18.85 12.17
N LYS A 128 -17.93 20.02 12.00
CA LYS A 128 -17.40 21.07 11.11
C LYS A 128 -16.27 21.86 11.78
N ARG A 129 -15.23 21.19 12.27
CA ARG A 129 -14.07 21.82 12.92
C ARG A 129 -12.83 21.71 12.05
N TRP A 130 -11.95 22.71 12.11
CA TRP A 130 -10.74 22.73 11.28
C TRP A 130 -9.77 21.59 11.62
N GLN A 131 -9.76 21.10 12.87
CA GLN A 131 -8.94 19.97 13.28
C GLN A 131 -9.28 18.69 12.51
N ASP A 132 -10.56 18.51 12.15
CA ASP A 132 -11.04 17.35 11.40
C ASP A 132 -10.50 17.33 9.96
N PHE A 133 -10.02 18.47 9.45
CA PHE A 133 -9.46 18.59 8.10
C PHE A 133 -7.96 18.28 8.05
N ASN A 134 -7.32 18.06 9.20
CA ASN A 134 -5.90 17.74 9.32
C ASN A 134 -5.65 16.23 9.51
N CYS A 135 -6.40 15.39 8.80
CA CYS A 135 -6.23 13.95 8.82
C CYS A 135 -4.78 13.54 8.47
N GLY A 136 -4.11 12.84 9.39
CA GLY A 136 -2.71 12.43 9.27
C GLY A 136 -2.45 10.93 9.20
N VAL A 137 -3.49 10.10 9.29
CA VAL A 137 -3.39 8.66 9.57
C VAL A 137 -2.45 7.89 8.63
N CYS A 138 -2.38 8.30 7.36
CA CYS A 138 -1.56 7.64 6.35
C CYS A 138 -0.05 7.76 6.62
N GLU A 139 0.41 8.87 7.18
CA GLU A 139 1.80 9.07 7.60
C GLU A 139 2.09 8.32 8.89
N GLU A 140 1.18 8.40 9.87
CA GLU A 140 1.30 7.75 11.17
C GLU A 140 1.56 6.25 11.03
N VAL A 141 0.80 5.56 10.15
CA VAL A 141 0.94 4.12 9.93
C VAL A 141 2.05 3.73 8.96
N CYS A 142 2.65 4.68 8.25
CA CYS A 142 3.67 4.36 7.24
C CYS A 142 4.84 3.63 7.93
N PRO A 143 5.11 2.36 7.55
CA PRO A 143 6.06 1.53 8.29
C PRO A 143 7.52 1.77 7.86
N VAL A 144 7.72 2.55 6.79
CA VAL A 144 9.05 2.97 6.35
C VAL A 144 9.66 3.90 7.41
N PRO A 145 10.87 3.63 7.91
CA PRO A 145 11.57 4.44 8.91
C PRO A 145 11.55 5.96 8.71
N THR A 146 11.80 6.45 7.49
CA THR A 146 11.79 7.89 7.18
C THR A 146 10.41 8.44 6.84
N LYS A 147 9.40 7.56 6.82
CA LYS A 147 8.07 7.78 6.26
C LYS A 147 8.14 8.07 4.76
N ALA A 148 7.14 7.56 4.03
CA ALA A 148 6.98 7.83 2.61
C ALA A 148 5.90 8.88 2.33
N ILE A 149 5.26 9.37 3.38
CA ILE A 149 4.17 10.34 3.30
C ILE A 149 4.54 11.48 4.24
N HIS A 150 4.45 12.70 3.77
CA HIS A 150 4.76 13.91 4.53
C HIS A 150 3.66 14.96 4.26
N PHE A 151 3.73 16.09 4.95
CA PHE A 151 2.75 17.16 4.82
C PHE A 151 3.40 18.46 4.43
N ASN A 152 2.73 19.21 3.56
CA ASN A 152 2.98 20.63 3.36
C ASN A 152 1.88 21.42 4.07
N THR A 153 2.25 22.56 4.68
CA THR A 153 1.28 23.47 5.28
C THR A 153 0.71 24.38 4.19
N TYR A 154 -0.60 24.37 4.05
CA TYR A 154 -1.36 25.27 3.19
C TYR A 154 -2.21 26.18 4.07
N VAL A 155 -2.15 27.49 3.85
CA VAL A 155 -3.00 28.46 4.54
C VAL A 155 -4.15 28.84 3.62
N ASP A 156 -5.38 28.67 4.07
CA ASP A 156 -6.56 29.03 3.29
C ASP A 156 -6.94 30.52 3.41
N THR A 157 -8.00 30.94 2.72
CA THR A 157 -8.47 32.33 2.72
C THR A 157 -8.96 32.81 4.09
N GLN A 158 -9.23 31.90 5.04
CA GLN A 158 -9.64 32.19 6.41
C GLN A 158 -8.46 32.11 7.40
N GLN A 159 -7.22 32.10 6.90
CA GLN A 159 -5.99 31.97 7.71
C GLN A 159 -5.92 30.65 8.50
N ARG A 160 -6.57 29.58 8.02
CA ARG A 160 -6.50 28.26 8.64
C ARG A 160 -5.38 27.45 8.02
N GLU A 161 -4.57 26.84 8.88
CA GLU A 161 -3.51 25.92 8.46
C GLU A 161 -4.05 24.51 8.20
N ILE A 162 -3.84 24.03 6.97
CA ILE A 162 -4.23 22.71 6.50
C ILE A 162 -2.98 21.94 6.08
N ARG A 163 -2.76 20.80 6.70
CA ARG A 163 -1.65 19.88 6.45
C ARG A 163 -2.01 18.97 5.27
N ARG A 164 -1.58 19.34 4.07
CA ARG A 164 -1.84 18.57 2.86
C ARG A 164 -0.79 17.46 2.67
N PRO A 165 -1.20 16.18 2.65
CA PRO A 165 -0.26 15.08 2.48
C PRO A 165 0.27 15.01 1.06
N PHE A 166 1.54 14.62 0.90
CA PHE A 166 2.17 14.25 -0.36
C PHE A 166 3.00 12.96 -0.17
N VAL A 167 3.17 12.20 -1.25
CA VAL A 167 3.92 10.93 -1.24
C VAL A 167 5.32 11.15 -1.80
N ARG A 168 6.32 10.66 -1.07
CA ARG A 168 7.69 10.50 -1.54
C ARG A 168 7.84 9.15 -2.23
N GLU A 169 7.79 9.17 -3.56
CA GLU A 169 7.85 7.95 -4.36
C GLU A 169 9.19 7.21 -4.24
N ASP A 170 10.29 7.91 -3.96
CA ASP A 170 11.64 7.35 -3.83
C ASP A 170 11.77 6.33 -2.69
N VAL A 171 11.04 6.54 -1.59
CA VAL A 171 11.06 5.66 -0.41
C VAL A 171 9.78 4.83 -0.23
N CYS A 172 8.73 5.10 -0.99
CA CYS A 172 7.49 4.33 -0.93
C CYS A 172 7.69 2.91 -1.48
N ILE A 173 7.31 1.89 -0.69
CA ILE A 173 7.41 0.48 -1.10
C ILE A 173 6.07 -0.10 -1.59
N GLY A 174 4.99 0.69 -1.58
CA GLY A 174 3.66 0.21 -2.02
C GLY A 174 3.05 -0.85 -1.11
N CYS A 175 3.29 -0.79 0.20
CA CYS A 175 2.78 -1.81 1.13
C CYS A 175 1.25 -1.77 1.32
N GLY A 176 0.58 -0.67 0.98
CA GLY A 176 -0.88 -0.54 1.10
C GLY A 176 -1.41 -0.20 2.48
N PHE A 177 -0.55 -0.02 3.51
CA PHE A 177 -1.05 0.25 4.87
C PHE A 177 -1.81 1.59 4.94
N CYS A 178 -1.31 2.62 4.27
CA CYS A 178 -2.01 3.91 4.18
C CYS A 178 -3.40 3.82 3.51
N GLU A 179 -3.54 2.98 2.48
CA GLU A 179 -4.82 2.74 1.81
C GLU A 179 -5.79 1.98 2.72
N LYS A 180 -5.31 0.97 3.46
CA LYS A 180 -6.12 0.18 4.40
C LYS A 180 -6.78 1.05 5.47
N VAL A 181 -6.02 1.96 6.06
CA VAL A 181 -6.48 2.79 7.20
C VAL A 181 -7.14 4.08 6.78
N CYS A 182 -7.20 4.38 5.48
CA CYS A 182 -7.84 5.59 5.00
C CYS A 182 -9.33 5.60 5.41
N PRO A 183 -9.79 6.64 6.16
CA PRO A 183 -11.15 6.69 6.71
C PRO A 183 -12.20 7.08 5.67
N VAL A 184 -11.79 7.47 4.47
CA VAL A 184 -12.71 7.85 3.38
C VAL A 184 -13.52 6.62 2.95
N LEU A 185 -14.85 6.76 2.96
CA LEU A 185 -15.79 5.71 2.56
C LEU A 185 -15.69 5.38 1.07
N GLY A 186 -15.92 4.10 0.74
CA GLY A 186 -15.76 3.59 -0.62
C GLY A 186 -14.30 3.50 -1.02
N THR A 187 -13.94 4.07 -2.17
CA THR A 187 -12.55 4.15 -2.63
C THR A 187 -11.73 5.06 -1.71
N ALA A 188 -10.61 4.56 -1.21
CA ALA A 188 -9.70 5.36 -0.39
C ALA A 188 -9.21 6.60 -1.13
N ALA A 189 -8.85 7.65 -0.39
CA ALA A 189 -8.27 8.85 -0.96
C ALA A 189 -6.76 8.72 -1.22
N ILE A 190 -6.10 7.71 -0.65
CA ILE A 190 -4.75 7.32 -0.99
C ILE A 190 -4.80 5.87 -1.46
N VAL A 191 -4.36 5.62 -2.68
CA VAL A 191 -4.42 4.31 -3.33
C VAL A 191 -3.01 3.88 -3.70
N VAL A 192 -2.74 2.58 -3.69
CA VAL A 192 -1.46 2.04 -4.16
C VAL A 192 -1.63 1.51 -5.57
N GLU A 193 -0.70 1.91 -6.43
CA GLU A 193 -0.59 1.41 -7.79
C GLU A 193 0.56 0.42 -7.90
N GLY A 194 0.26 -0.80 -8.33
CA GLY A 194 1.27 -1.85 -8.50
C GLY A 194 2.29 -1.49 -9.57
N ILE A 195 3.56 -1.85 -9.35
CA ILE A 195 4.63 -1.70 -10.34
C ILE A 195 5.17 -3.08 -10.75
N GLN A 196 5.38 -3.27 -12.06
CA GLN A 196 6.03 -4.45 -12.64
C GLN A 196 7.03 -3.99 -13.71
N PRO A 197 8.26 -4.55 -13.74
CA PRO A 197 8.84 -5.41 -12.70
C PRO A 197 8.99 -4.66 -11.36
N GLN A 198 9.02 -5.41 -10.25
CA GLN A 198 9.28 -4.82 -8.93
C GLN A 198 10.69 -4.22 -8.90
N LYS A 199 10.82 -3.00 -8.36
CA LYS A 199 12.10 -2.26 -8.34
C LYS A 199 12.59 -2.10 -6.91
N LYS A 200 13.90 -2.15 -6.71
CA LYS A 200 14.51 -1.72 -5.44
C LYS A 200 14.44 -0.19 -5.34
N ASN A 201 14.05 0.33 -4.19
CA ASN A 201 14.11 1.75 -3.88
C ASN A 201 15.56 2.17 -3.66
N THR A 202 15.92 3.33 -4.20
CA THR A 202 17.20 3.99 -3.93
C THR A 202 17.07 4.78 -2.64
N TRP A 203 17.47 4.18 -1.53
CA TRP A 203 17.50 4.88 -0.24
C TRP A 203 18.66 5.88 -0.22
N PRO A 204 18.46 7.13 0.24
CA PRO A 204 19.54 8.08 0.40
C PRO A 204 20.62 7.54 1.36
N GLU A 205 21.89 7.85 1.08
CA GLU A 205 23.01 7.51 1.96
C GLU A 205 22.74 8.00 3.39
N GLY A 206 22.82 7.09 4.37
CA GLY A 206 22.50 7.37 5.78
C GLY A 206 21.15 6.85 6.29
N TYR A 207 20.28 6.31 5.42
CA TYR A 207 19.01 5.70 5.80
C TYR A 207 19.14 4.63 6.91
N PHE A 208 20.13 3.74 6.79
CA PHE A 208 20.39 2.69 7.78
C PHE A 208 21.08 3.19 9.06
N ARG A 209 21.67 4.40 9.04
CA ARG A 209 22.35 4.98 10.22
C ARG A 209 21.35 5.41 11.31
N TYR A 210 20.09 5.66 10.92
CA TYR A 210 18.97 5.89 11.86
C TYR A 210 18.57 4.63 12.66
N LYS A 211 18.93 3.41 12.22
CA LYS A 211 18.63 2.17 12.96
C LYS A 211 19.37 2.07 14.30
N GLN A 212 20.57 2.62 14.43
CA GLN A 212 21.37 2.51 15.67
C GLN A 212 20.89 3.44 16.80
N HIS A 213 20.27 4.58 16.48
CA HIS A 213 19.80 5.53 17.49
C HIS A 213 18.40 5.22 18.07
N PHE A 214 17.56 4.46 17.36
CA PHE A 214 16.23 4.07 17.87
C PHE A 214 16.24 2.78 18.70
N SER A 215 17.19 1.86 18.47
CA SER A 215 17.39 0.69 19.33
C SER A 215 17.80 1.11 20.77
N THR A 216 18.54 2.21 20.92
CA THR A 216 19.07 2.67 22.21
C THR A 216 18.14 3.62 22.98
N ARG A 217 17.09 4.18 22.35
CA ARG A 217 16.14 5.10 23.02
C ARG A 217 14.89 4.45 23.61
N LYS A 218 14.53 3.22 23.19
CA LYS A 218 13.32 2.54 23.73
C LYS A 218 13.50 1.93 25.14
N HIS A 219 14.71 1.92 25.70
CA HIS A 219 14.98 1.43 27.06
C HIS A 219 15.15 2.53 28.13
N ARG A 220 14.85 3.82 27.82
CA ARG A 220 15.07 4.91 28.79
C ARG A 220 13.84 5.69 29.26
N HIS A 221 12.62 5.31 28.86
CA HIS A 221 11.42 6.07 29.25
C HIS A 221 10.18 5.23 29.63
N VAL A 222 10.37 4.04 30.22
CA VAL A 222 9.24 3.26 30.81
C VAL A 222 9.50 2.81 32.25
N GLU A 223 10.50 3.37 32.94
CA GLU A 223 10.68 3.17 34.38
C GLU A 223 10.90 4.53 35.05
N LYS A 224 9.80 5.12 35.56
CA LYS A 224 9.71 6.09 36.66
C LYS A 224 8.39 6.84 36.55
N SER A 225 7.30 6.23 37.02
CA SER A 225 6.09 6.93 37.52
C SER A 225 4.94 5.97 37.83
N VAL A 226 5.20 4.91 38.60
CA VAL A 226 4.18 4.30 39.47
C VAL A 226 4.94 3.77 40.68
N TRP A 227 4.68 4.36 41.84
CA TRP A 227 5.05 4.03 43.22
C TRP A 227 5.33 5.35 43.96
N THR A 228 4.24 6.05 44.26
CA THR A 228 4.07 6.90 45.44
C THR A 228 2.59 6.89 45.77
#